data_AF-A0A010IYI5-F1
#
_entry.id   AF-A0A010IYI5-F1
#
_cell.length_a   1.000
_cell.length_b   1.000
_cell.length_c   1.000
_cell.angle_alpha   90.00
_cell.angle_beta   90.00
_cell.angle_gamma   90.00
#
_symmetry.space_group_name_H-M   'P 1'
#
loop_
_entity.id
_entity.type
_entity.pdbx_description
1 polymer ?
#
loop_
_entity_poly.entity_id
_entity_poly.type
_entity_poly.pdbx_seq_one_letter_code
_entity_poly.pdbx_strand_id
1 'polypeptide(L)'
;MPSGTEYNPQVKIYGHTYTKEANSNPLITEYQLKLFQDKTEKEDKHKVQNRTIPTTYPVPEGLRMVAYLRNEIKTAGAKNGIDPQIVASIIFEEKMHGVWAYRKNLLSFYLNLGEVYPHNSYGFGEMQVGLAAELMNIDKRNPDWLYETFVVICTDATVAMDLVAKNVVRGGNILGRKLTLQESTVFYNAGEKALRSWIKGEIPKERLEKAVYARSWKWQEAIKLALNDDVIAIPDGCQGTCRADPELQVKTWKFDPSLKLSL
;
A
#
# COMPACT_ATOMS: atom_id res chain seq x y z
N MET A 1 -8.46 6.26 -11.82
CA MET A 1 -7.30 5.34 -11.85
C MET A 1 -7.67 4.15 -12.74
N PRO A 2 -6.77 3.64 -13.60
CA PRO A 2 -7.08 2.47 -14.42
C PRO A 2 -7.35 1.30 -13.47
N SER A 3 -8.55 0.74 -13.55
CA SER A 3 -8.97 -0.41 -12.77
C SER A 3 -8.25 -1.64 -13.26
N GLY A 4 -7.24 -2.11 -12.52
CA GLY A 4 -6.67 -3.44 -12.71
C GLY A 4 -7.71 -4.49 -12.33
N THR A 5 -8.35 -5.09 -13.32
CA THR A 5 -9.18 -6.28 -13.18
C THR A 5 -8.35 -7.41 -12.56
N GLU A 6 -8.87 -8.07 -11.53
CA GLU A 6 -8.29 -9.32 -11.02
C GLU A 6 -8.16 -10.32 -12.18
N TYR A 7 -6.98 -10.92 -12.32
CA TYR A 7 -6.78 -12.03 -13.25
C TYR A 7 -7.62 -13.21 -12.77
N ASN A 8 -8.75 -13.45 -13.44
CA ASN A 8 -9.57 -14.63 -13.21
C ASN A 8 -9.01 -15.78 -14.07
N PRO A 9 -8.46 -16.86 -13.48
CA PRO A 9 -7.89 -17.97 -14.23
C PRO A 9 -8.94 -18.80 -15.01
N GLN A 10 -10.23 -18.44 -14.91
CA GLN A 10 -11.34 -19.10 -15.61
C GLN A 10 -11.96 -18.26 -16.75
N VAL A 11 -11.21 -17.36 -17.38
CA VAL A 11 -11.72 -16.64 -18.56
C VAL A 11 -11.92 -17.64 -19.71
N LYS A 12 -13.19 -17.96 -19.98
CA LYS A 12 -13.61 -18.65 -21.20
C LYS A 12 -13.53 -17.66 -22.35
N ILE A 13 -12.64 -17.91 -23.31
CA ILE A 13 -12.53 -17.10 -24.52
C ILE A 13 -13.30 -17.81 -25.62
N TYR A 14 -14.31 -17.11 -26.17
CA TYR A 14 -15.09 -17.57 -27.30
C TYR A 14 -14.48 -17.02 -28.59
N GLY A 15 -14.04 -17.92 -29.47
CA GLY A 15 -13.61 -17.56 -30.81
C GLY A 15 -14.79 -17.70 -31.79
N HIS A 16 -15.03 -16.66 -32.59
CA HIS A 16 -15.89 -16.77 -33.76
C HIS A 16 -15.02 -17.07 -34.97
N THR A 17 -15.19 -18.27 -35.54
CA THR A 17 -14.54 -18.61 -36.81
C THR A 17 -15.57 -18.52 -37.92
N TYR A 18 -15.30 -17.70 -38.93
CA TYR A 18 -16.14 -17.57 -40.12
C TYR A 18 -15.52 -18.38 -41.25
N THR A 19 -16.27 -19.34 -41.79
CA THR A 19 -15.91 -20.00 -43.04
C THR A 19 -16.27 -19.10 -44.23
N LYS A 20 -15.44 -19.14 -45.28
CA LYS A 20 -15.47 -18.18 -46.41
C LYS A 20 -16.66 -18.37 -47.38
N GLU A 21 -17.66 -19.16 -47.02
CA GLU A 21 -18.82 -19.48 -47.86
C GLU A 21 -20.02 -18.59 -47.48
N ALA A 22 -20.68 -18.03 -48.50
CA ALA A 22 -21.84 -17.19 -48.30
C ALA A 22 -23.00 -18.02 -47.72
N ASN A 23 -23.51 -17.57 -46.56
CA ASN A 23 -24.62 -18.15 -45.76
C ASN A 23 -24.25 -19.24 -44.72
N SER A 24 -22.98 -19.43 -44.35
CA SER A 24 -22.65 -20.31 -43.21
C SER A 24 -22.86 -19.61 -41.86
N ASN A 25 -23.55 -20.28 -40.93
CA ASN A 25 -23.70 -19.80 -39.54
C ASN A 25 -22.34 -19.83 -38.81
N PRO A 26 -22.04 -18.84 -37.96
CA PRO A 26 -20.77 -18.78 -37.24
C PRO A 26 -20.63 -19.98 -36.29
N LEU A 27 -19.51 -20.70 -36.41
CA LEU A 27 -19.16 -21.77 -35.49
C LEU A 27 -18.52 -21.14 -34.25
N ILE A 28 -19.26 -21.10 -33.14
CA ILE A 28 -18.74 -20.62 -31.85
C ILE A 28 -17.93 -21.75 -31.25
N THR A 29 -16.61 -21.58 -31.19
CA THR A 29 -15.72 -22.57 -30.56
C THR A 29 -15.28 -22.04 -29.20
N GLU A 30 -15.59 -22.79 -28.14
CA GLU A 30 -15.16 -22.49 -26.77
C GLU A 30 -13.78 -23.13 -26.56
N TYR A 31 -12.76 -22.32 -26.29
CA TYR A 31 -11.42 -22.82 -26.02
C TYR A 31 -11.19 -22.89 -24.51
N GLN A 32 -10.94 -24.10 -23.99
CA GLN A 32 -10.36 -24.27 -22.66
C GLN A 32 -8.83 -24.26 -22.77
N LEU A 33 -8.22 -23.16 -22.34
CA LEU A 33 -6.77 -23.09 -22.17
C LEU A 33 -6.36 -23.96 -20.97
N LYS A 34 -6.04 -25.22 -21.24
CA LYS A 34 -5.17 -26.02 -20.35
C LYS A 34 -3.77 -25.96 -20.94
N LEU A 35 -2.80 -25.54 -20.13
CA LEU A 35 -1.37 -25.70 -20.46
C LEU A 35 -1.08 -27.20 -20.55
N PHE A 36 -1.16 -27.76 -21.74
CA PHE A 36 -0.67 -29.12 -22.02
C PHE A 36 0.81 -29.02 -22.38
N GLN A 37 1.64 -29.63 -21.56
CA GLN A 37 3.03 -29.89 -21.88
C GLN A 37 3.09 -31.33 -22.41
N ASP A 38 2.93 -31.50 -23.72
CA ASP A 38 3.09 -32.82 -24.35
C ASP A 38 4.56 -33.23 -24.29
N LYS A 39 4.86 -34.23 -23.47
CA LYS A 39 6.17 -34.90 -23.46
C LYS A 39 6.28 -35.84 -24.65
N THR A 40 6.99 -35.43 -25.68
CA THR A 40 7.47 -36.35 -26.74
C THR A 40 8.78 -37.02 -26.30
N GLU A 41 8.87 -38.35 -26.42
CA GLU A 41 9.98 -39.24 -26.02
C GLU A 41 11.33 -39.03 -26.76
N LYS A 42 11.79 -37.79 -26.96
CA LYS A 42 13.09 -37.49 -27.58
C LYS A 42 13.87 -36.36 -26.87
N GLU A 43 13.83 -36.32 -25.54
CA GLU A 43 14.48 -35.24 -24.75
C GLU A 43 15.99 -35.44 -24.47
N ASP A 44 16.68 -36.41 -25.06
CA ASP A 44 18.12 -36.66 -24.75
C ASP A 44 19.13 -35.98 -25.70
N LYS A 45 18.72 -35.06 -26.59
CA LYS A 45 19.68 -34.34 -27.47
C LYS A 45 19.56 -32.82 -27.53
N HIS A 46 18.69 -32.20 -26.75
CA HIS A 46 18.65 -30.74 -26.65
C HIS A 46 18.85 -30.35 -25.19
N LYS A 47 20.05 -29.87 -24.86
CA LYS A 47 20.23 -29.01 -23.69
C LYS A 47 19.34 -27.80 -23.92
N VAL A 48 18.10 -27.87 -23.45
CA VAL A 48 17.30 -26.69 -23.21
C VAL A 48 18.12 -25.91 -22.20
N GLN A 49 18.73 -24.79 -22.63
CA GLN A 49 19.23 -23.83 -21.67
C GLN A 49 18.05 -23.53 -20.77
N ASN A 50 18.13 -23.95 -19.50
CA ASN A 50 17.18 -23.55 -18.48
C ASN A 50 17.27 -22.02 -18.44
N ARG A 51 16.43 -21.34 -19.23
CA ARG A 51 16.28 -19.90 -19.15
C ARG A 51 15.70 -19.65 -17.78
N THR A 52 16.54 -19.14 -16.88
CA THR A 52 16.09 -18.63 -15.59
C THR A 52 15.10 -17.51 -15.89
N ILE A 53 13.80 -17.78 -15.73
CA ILE A 53 12.78 -16.75 -15.82
C ILE A 53 12.98 -15.87 -14.59
N PRO A 54 13.32 -14.59 -14.75
CA PRO A 54 13.56 -13.75 -13.60
C PRO A 54 12.24 -13.56 -12.85
N THR A 55 12.31 -13.57 -11.52
CA THR A 55 11.15 -13.27 -10.68
C THR A 55 10.87 -11.77 -10.73
N THR A 56 9.67 -11.42 -11.18
CA THR A 56 9.14 -10.05 -11.20
C THR A 56 8.06 -9.91 -10.15
N TYR A 57 8.03 -8.81 -9.41
CA TYR A 57 6.97 -8.50 -8.45
C TYR A 57 6.07 -7.40 -9.01
N PRO A 58 4.74 -7.52 -8.89
CA PRO A 58 3.87 -6.38 -9.16
C PRO A 58 4.19 -5.24 -8.19
N VAL A 59 4.16 -4.01 -8.68
CA VAL A 59 4.37 -2.82 -7.83
C VAL A 59 3.27 -2.76 -6.76
N PRO A 60 3.62 -2.82 -5.46
CA PRO A 60 2.65 -2.65 -4.40
C PRO A 60 2.06 -1.23 -4.43
N GLU A 61 0.76 -1.10 -4.19
CA GLU A 61 0.09 0.20 -4.06
C GLU A 61 0.73 1.09 -2.99
N GLY A 62 1.29 0.47 -1.95
CA GLY A 62 2.08 1.14 -0.93
C GLY A 62 3.28 1.92 -1.50
N LEU A 63 4.02 1.38 -2.48
CA LEU A 63 5.15 2.10 -3.10
C LEU A 63 4.65 3.29 -3.91
N ARG A 64 3.52 3.14 -4.63
CA ARG A 64 2.92 4.22 -5.39
C ARG A 64 2.49 5.37 -4.48
N MET A 65 1.88 5.05 -3.35
CA MET A 65 1.49 6.04 -2.35
C MET A 65 2.68 6.73 -1.69
N VAL A 66 3.75 5.99 -1.38
CA VAL A 66 5.00 6.59 -0.87
C VAL A 66 5.57 7.57 -1.90
N ALA A 67 5.64 7.18 -3.17
CA ALA A 67 6.12 8.07 -4.22
C ALA A 67 5.21 9.29 -4.40
N TYR A 68 3.90 9.11 -4.40
CA TYR A 68 2.90 10.19 -4.53
C TYR A 68 3.01 11.23 -3.40
N LEU A 69 3.23 10.78 -2.16
CA LEU A 69 3.28 11.61 -0.94
C LEU A 69 4.71 11.99 -0.50
N ARG A 70 5.72 11.76 -1.36
CA ARG A 70 7.14 11.81 -0.96
C ARG A 70 7.57 13.14 -0.32
N ASN A 71 7.03 14.26 -0.80
CA ASN A 71 7.39 15.59 -0.30
C ASN A 71 6.81 15.83 1.10
N GLU A 72 5.55 15.44 1.29
CA GLU A 72 4.83 15.54 2.54
C GLU A 72 5.47 14.61 3.59
N ILE A 73 5.86 13.40 3.19
CA ILE A 73 6.59 12.44 4.04
C ILE A 73 7.94 13.02 4.49
N LYS A 74 8.75 13.52 3.54
CA LYS A 74 10.05 14.13 3.84
C LYS A 74 9.91 15.34 4.78
N THR A 75 8.92 16.18 4.51
CA THR A 75 8.63 17.37 5.33
C THR A 75 8.19 17.00 6.74
N ALA A 76 7.28 16.03 6.88
CA ALA A 76 6.79 15.56 8.17
C ALA A 76 7.91 14.93 9.02
N GLY A 77 8.75 14.10 8.40
CA GLY A 77 9.92 13.50 9.07
C GLY A 77 10.88 14.57 9.58
N ALA A 78 11.27 15.51 8.70
CA ALA A 78 12.17 16.60 9.06
C ALA A 78 11.60 17.49 10.17
N LYS A 79 10.34 17.90 10.06
CA LYS A 79 9.64 18.76 11.03
C LYS A 79 9.58 18.13 12.43
N ASN A 80 9.41 16.82 12.51
CA ASN A 80 9.24 16.09 13.78
C ASN A 80 10.53 15.38 14.26
N GLY A 81 11.66 15.56 13.56
CA GLY A 81 12.95 14.98 13.94
C GLY A 81 13.00 13.44 13.87
N ILE A 82 12.21 12.84 12.98
CA ILE A 82 12.18 11.39 12.71
C ILE A 82 12.65 11.10 11.28
N ASP A 83 13.17 9.90 11.05
CA ASP A 83 13.58 9.47 9.70
C ASP A 83 12.33 9.39 8.77
N PRO A 84 12.31 10.09 7.62
CA PRO A 84 11.22 9.98 6.65
C PRO A 84 10.91 8.54 6.21
N GLN A 85 11.89 7.64 6.24
CA GLN A 85 11.69 6.23 5.92
C GLN A 85 10.74 5.52 6.89
N ILE A 86 10.65 5.99 8.15
CA ILE A 86 9.68 5.48 9.13
C ILE A 86 8.26 5.82 8.68
N VAL A 87 8.01 7.10 8.36
CA VAL A 87 6.70 7.55 7.87
C VAL A 87 6.34 6.83 6.58
N ALA A 88 7.29 6.71 5.64
CA ALA A 88 7.08 5.99 4.39
C ALA A 88 6.73 4.51 4.61
N SER A 89 7.38 3.84 5.57
CA SER A 89 7.08 2.45 5.91
C SER A 89 5.67 2.28 6.44
N ILE A 90 5.20 3.18 7.30
CA ILE A 90 3.82 3.18 7.79
C ILE A 90 2.84 3.37 6.62
N ILE A 91 3.06 4.37 5.76
CA ILE A 91 2.19 4.59 4.59
C ILE A 91 2.16 3.38 3.65
N PHE A 92 3.31 2.75 3.43
CA PHE A 92 3.38 1.53 2.64
C PHE A 92 2.49 0.42 3.22
N GLU A 93 2.54 0.18 4.53
CA GLU A 93 1.79 -0.90 5.19
C GLU A 93 0.28 -0.71 5.10
N GLU A 94 -0.15 0.52 5.36
CA GLU A 94 -1.55 0.92 5.35
C GLU A 94 -2.15 0.88 3.95
N LYS A 95 -1.34 1.17 2.93
CA LYS A 95 -1.79 1.28 1.52
C LYS A 95 -1.39 0.11 0.65
N MET A 96 -0.72 -0.93 1.17
CA MET A 96 -0.22 -2.07 0.40
C MET A 96 -1.29 -2.74 -0.47
N HIS A 97 -2.55 -2.77 -0.02
CA HIS A 97 -3.69 -3.35 -0.74
C HIS A 97 -4.70 -2.30 -1.24
N GLY A 98 -4.25 -1.04 -1.45
CA GLY A 98 -4.87 0.19 -1.99
C GLY A 98 -6.38 0.31 -2.30
N VAL A 99 -7.05 -0.74 -2.74
CA VAL A 99 -8.45 -0.75 -3.18
C VAL A 99 -9.44 -0.55 -2.03
N TRP A 100 -9.16 -1.07 -0.83
CA TRP A 100 -10.10 -0.99 0.30
C TRP A 100 -10.04 0.32 1.08
N ALA A 101 -8.86 0.92 1.25
CA ALA A 101 -8.65 2.17 1.98
C ALA A 101 -9.32 3.36 1.27
N TYR A 102 -9.09 3.51 -0.04
CA TYR A 102 -9.72 4.56 -0.83
C TYR A 102 -11.23 4.38 -0.91
N ARG A 103 -11.74 3.15 -1.12
CA ARG A 103 -13.17 2.88 -1.14
C ARG A 103 -13.84 3.12 0.21
N LYS A 104 -13.20 2.79 1.35
CA LYS A 104 -13.74 3.10 2.69
C LYS A 104 -13.85 4.61 2.91
N ASN A 105 -12.80 5.38 2.61
CA ASN A 105 -12.82 6.83 2.75
C ASN A 105 -13.86 7.48 1.82
N LEU A 106 -13.95 7.01 0.56
CA LEU A 106 -14.92 7.49 -0.42
C LEU A 106 -16.37 7.12 -0.03
N LEU A 107 -16.60 5.92 0.50
CA LEU A 107 -17.91 5.46 0.96
C LEU A 107 -18.38 6.27 2.19
N SER A 108 -17.48 6.56 3.14
CA SER A 108 -17.75 7.45 4.27
C SER A 108 -17.97 8.90 3.85
N PHE A 109 -17.29 9.37 2.80
CA PHE A 109 -17.39 10.74 2.30
C PHE A 109 -18.65 10.99 1.44
N TYR A 110 -19.01 10.07 0.53
CA TYR A 110 -20.07 10.31 -0.47
C TYR A 110 -21.47 9.87 -0.07
N LEU A 111 -21.62 8.95 0.89
CA LEU A 111 -22.93 8.37 1.18
C LEU A 111 -23.58 8.89 2.45
N ASN A 112 -22.91 9.67 3.31
CA ASN A 112 -23.43 10.02 4.65
C ASN A 112 -23.95 8.78 5.43
N LEU A 113 -23.53 7.56 5.03
CA LEU A 113 -24.08 6.29 5.50
C LEU A 113 -23.41 5.78 6.79
N GLY A 114 -22.58 6.59 7.44
CA GLY A 114 -21.95 6.20 8.69
C GLY A 114 -21.55 7.41 9.51
N GLU A 115 -21.95 7.40 10.78
CA GLU A 115 -21.38 8.29 11.80
C GLU A 115 -19.84 8.15 11.77
N VAL A 116 -19.13 9.28 11.81
CA VAL A 116 -17.67 9.27 11.97
C VAL A 116 -17.39 8.89 13.42
N TYR A 117 -16.70 7.77 13.65
CA TYR A 117 -16.38 7.31 14.99
C TYR A 117 -14.94 7.62 15.38
N PRO A 118 -14.68 8.03 16.63
CA PRO A 118 -13.34 8.42 17.09
C PRO A 118 -12.29 7.29 17.03
N HIS A 119 -12.72 6.03 17.08
CA HIS A 119 -11.83 4.86 17.11
C HIS A 119 -11.55 4.28 15.71
N ASN A 120 -12.21 4.79 14.67
CA ASN A 120 -12.02 4.35 13.30
C ASN A 120 -10.86 5.10 12.65
N SER A 121 -10.12 4.39 11.80
CA SER A 121 -8.99 4.91 11.04
C SER A 121 -9.40 5.35 9.63
N TYR A 122 -8.91 6.51 9.19
CA TYR A 122 -9.22 7.07 7.87
C TYR A 122 -8.05 7.86 7.28
N GLY A 123 -8.24 8.31 6.03
CA GLY A 123 -7.38 9.30 5.38
C GLY A 123 -6.07 8.73 4.85
N PHE A 124 -5.13 9.62 4.52
CA PHE A 124 -3.87 9.22 3.87
C PHE A 124 -3.00 8.32 4.77
N GLY A 125 -3.06 8.51 6.09
CA GLY A 125 -2.29 7.74 7.06
C GLY A 125 -3.05 6.60 7.75
N GLU A 126 -4.35 6.37 7.46
CA GLU A 126 -5.18 5.44 8.26
C GLU A 126 -5.12 5.76 9.77
N MET A 127 -5.13 7.06 10.10
CA MET A 127 -5.07 7.54 11.48
C MET A 127 -6.44 7.46 12.16
N GLN A 128 -6.49 7.02 13.41
CA GLN A 128 -7.71 7.08 14.22
C GLN A 128 -8.19 8.53 14.38
N VAL A 129 -9.45 8.84 14.05
CA VAL A 129 -9.95 10.23 14.06
C VAL A 129 -9.82 10.90 15.42
N GLY A 130 -10.13 10.17 16.50
CA GLY A 130 -10.02 10.71 17.87
C GLY A 130 -8.58 11.07 18.24
N LEU A 131 -7.62 10.25 17.82
CA LEU A 131 -6.19 10.51 18.01
C LEU A 131 -5.70 11.66 17.12
N ALA A 132 -6.15 11.71 15.86
CA ALA A 132 -5.85 12.83 14.97
C ALA A 132 -6.32 14.16 15.57
N ALA A 133 -7.57 14.21 16.07
CA ALA A 133 -8.13 15.40 16.72
C ALA A 133 -7.32 15.83 17.94
N GLU A 134 -6.87 14.87 18.76
CA GLU A 134 -5.98 15.14 19.91
C GLU A 134 -4.64 15.71 19.45
N LEU A 135 -3.98 15.10 18.46
CA LEU A 135 -2.69 15.56 17.92
C LEU A 135 -2.77 16.90 17.16
N MET A 136 -3.97 17.29 16.73
CA MET A 136 -4.28 18.58 16.12
C MET A 136 -4.76 19.64 17.13
N ASN A 137 -5.04 19.26 18.39
CA ASN A 137 -5.69 20.12 19.38
C ASN A 137 -7.05 20.67 18.94
N ILE A 138 -7.87 19.87 18.27
CA ILE A 138 -9.23 20.26 17.86
C ILE A 138 -10.12 20.43 19.11
N ASP A 139 -10.93 21.50 19.12
CA ASP A 139 -11.87 21.77 20.20
C ASP A 139 -13.07 20.80 20.16
N LYS A 140 -13.08 19.83 21.08
CA LYS A 140 -14.14 18.82 21.20
C LYS A 140 -15.48 19.37 21.68
N ARG A 141 -15.56 20.67 22.04
CA ARG A 141 -16.85 21.35 22.32
C ARG A 141 -17.60 21.68 21.04
N ASN A 142 -16.91 21.76 19.89
CA ASN A 142 -17.56 21.87 18.59
C ASN A 142 -18.28 20.53 18.29
N PRO A 143 -19.61 20.49 18.08
CA PRO A 143 -20.30 19.23 17.75
C PRO A 143 -19.75 18.54 16.50
N ASP A 144 -19.13 19.28 15.58
CA ASP A 144 -18.62 18.77 14.30
C ASP A 144 -17.14 18.38 14.32
N TRP A 145 -16.49 18.38 15.49
CA TRP A 145 -15.04 18.16 15.62
C TRP A 145 -14.53 16.88 14.96
N LEU A 146 -15.34 15.81 15.01
CA LEU A 146 -15.03 14.52 14.39
C LEU A 146 -15.03 14.62 12.86
N TYR A 147 -16.05 15.29 12.31
CA TYR A 147 -16.19 15.46 10.88
C TYR A 147 -15.09 16.38 10.33
N GLU A 148 -14.82 17.51 11.00
CA GLU A 148 -13.73 18.42 10.66
C GLU A 148 -12.38 17.67 10.62
N THR A 149 -12.09 16.89 11.66
CA THR A 149 -10.86 16.08 11.70
C THR A 149 -10.82 15.06 10.56
N PHE A 150 -11.92 14.36 10.32
CA PHE A 150 -12.04 13.38 9.24
C PHE A 150 -11.76 14.00 7.87
N VAL A 151 -12.35 15.17 7.58
CA VAL A 151 -12.13 15.89 6.32
C VAL A 151 -10.65 16.22 6.19
N VAL A 152 -10.04 16.83 7.21
CA VAL A 152 -8.63 17.25 7.14
C VAL A 152 -7.69 16.07 6.88
N ILE A 153 -7.84 14.96 7.59
CA ILE A 153 -6.93 13.80 7.40
C ILE A 153 -7.14 13.08 6.05
N CYS A 154 -8.30 13.28 5.42
CA CYS A 154 -8.63 12.71 4.11
C CYS A 154 -8.21 13.61 2.93
N THR A 155 -8.05 14.92 3.15
CA THR A 155 -7.89 15.88 2.05
C THR A 155 -6.60 16.68 2.12
N ASP A 156 -6.00 16.82 3.30
CA ASP A 156 -4.70 17.49 3.49
C ASP A 156 -3.61 16.45 3.80
N ALA A 157 -2.89 16.04 2.76
CA ALA A 157 -1.78 15.09 2.90
C ALA A 157 -0.63 15.63 3.78
N THR A 158 -0.41 16.95 3.80
CA THR A 158 0.64 17.54 4.64
C THR A 158 0.30 17.35 6.11
N VAL A 159 -0.96 17.65 6.48
CA VAL A 159 -1.44 17.42 7.85
C VAL A 159 -1.44 15.93 8.17
N ALA A 160 -1.94 15.08 7.26
CA ALA A 160 -1.98 13.64 7.49
C ALA A 160 -0.58 13.03 7.76
N MET A 161 0.44 13.40 6.97
CA MET A 161 1.81 12.92 7.19
C MET A 161 2.43 13.47 8.49
N ASP A 162 2.15 14.74 8.82
CA ASP A 162 2.57 15.34 10.10
C ASP A 162 1.97 14.58 11.28
N LEU A 163 0.70 14.15 11.19
CA LEU A 163 0.05 13.38 12.24
C LEU A 163 0.65 11.98 12.40
N VAL A 164 1.00 11.32 11.29
CA VAL A 164 1.74 10.04 11.34
C VAL A 164 3.05 10.23 12.11
N ALA A 165 3.81 11.27 11.75
CA ALA A 165 5.07 11.58 12.40
C ALA A 165 4.92 11.92 13.89
N LYS A 166 3.92 12.74 14.26
CA LYS A 166 3.60 13.06 15.65
C LYS A 166 3.22 11.82 16.45
N ASN A 167 2.49 10.87 15.87
CA ASN A 167 2.15 9.62 16.55
C ASN A 167 3.41 8.79 16.84
N VAL A 168 4.36 8.72 15.90
CA VAL A 168 5.66 8.07 16.15
C VAL A 168 6.43 8.75 17.29
N VAL A 169 6.47 10.09 17.30
CA VAL A 169 7.09 10.86 18.39
C VAL A 169 6.41 10.58 19.74
N ARG A 170 5.07 10.53 19.76
CA ARG A 170 4.30 10.15 20.96
C ARG A 170 4.71 8.77 21.48
N GLY A 171 4.86 7.78 20.61
CA GLY A 171 5.36 6.46 20.97
C GLY A 171 6.78 6.50 21.57
N GLY A 172 7.66 7.32 20.99
CA GLY A 172 9.01 7.52 21.52
C GLY A 172 9.02 8.18 22.91
N ASN A 173 8.14 9.16 23.13
CA ASN A 173 7.98 9.83 24.42
C ASN A 173 7.52 8.86 25.51
N ILE A 174 6.63 7.90 25.18
CA ILE A 174 6.20 6.84 26.11
C ILE A 174 7.38 5.96 26.55
N LEU A 175 8.36 5.72 25.67
CA LEU A 175 9.56 4.94 25.99
C LEU A 175 10.74 5.77 26.51
N GLY A 176 10.66 7.10 26.47
CA GLY A 176 11.77 7.99 26.79
C GLY A 176 12.93 7.96 25.77
N ARG A 177 12.70 7.46 24.55
CA ARG A 177 13.70 7.43 23.46
C ARG A 177 13.04 7.38 22.09
N LYS A 178 13.79 7.68 21.03
CA LYS A 178 13.31 7.48 19.65
C LYS A 178 13.01 6.00 19.41
N LEU A 179 11.92 5.73 18.70
CA LEU A 179 11.56 4.40 18.22
C LEU A 179 12.44 4.03 17.02
N THR A 180 12.77 2.74 16.90
CA THR A 180 13.32 2.19 15.65
C THR A 180 12.22 2.12 14.58
N LEU A 181 12.59 1.78 13.34
CA LEU A 181 11.62 1.61 12.26
C LEU A 181 10.58 0.54 12.59
N GLN A 182 11.01 -0.65 13.02
CA GLN A 182 10.09 -1.73 13.37
C GLN A 182 9.23 -1.39 14.59
N GLU A 183 9.80 -0.74 15.60
CA GLU A 183 9.03 -0.29 16.76
C GLU A 183 7.97 0.73 16.36
N SER A 184 8.29 1.63 15.43
CA SER A 184 7.37 2.65 14.93
C SER A 184 6.21 2.01 14.17
N THR A 185 6.48 1.05 13.28
CA THR A 185 5.41 0.35 12.53
C THR A 185 4.52 -0.47 13.47
N VAL A 186 5.10 -1.17 14.45
CA VAL A 186 4.35 -1.91 15.47
C VAL A 186 3.48 -0.98 16.30
N PHE A 187 4.05 0.11 16.80
CA PHE A 187 3.32 1.07 17.63
C PHE A 187 2.17 1.72 16.88
N TYR A 188 2.40 2.13 15.63
CA TYR A 188 1.40 2.80 14.81
C TYR A 188 0.17 1.92 14.59
N ASN A 189 0.39 0.66 14.19
CA ASN A 189 -0.68 -0.26 13.82
C ASN A 189 -1.35 -0.97 15.02
N ALA A 190 -0.60 -1.23 16.10
CA ALA A 190 -1.03 -2.14 17.17
C ALA A 190 -0.92 -1.54 18.58
N GLY A 191 -0.48 -0.29 18.68
CA GLY A 191 -0.46 0.48 19.92
C GLY A 191 0.61 0.07 20.93
N GLU A 192 0.56 0.70 22.10
CA GLU A 192 1.58 0.60 23.14
C GLU A 192 1.76 -0.83 23.67
N LYS A 193 0.65 -1.57 23.88
CA LYS A 193 0.73 -2.94 24.40
C LYS A 193 1.50 -3.86 23.45
N ALA A 194 1.26 -3.74 22.14
CA ALA A 194 1.99 -4.51 21.14
C ALA A 194 3.45 -4.07 21.05
N LEU A 195 3.74 -2.76 21.13
CA LEU A 195 5.10 -2.25 21.20
C LEU A 195 5.88 -2.84 22.39
N ARG A 196 5.26 -2.89 23.58
CA ARG A 196 5.88 -3.50 24.77
C ARG A 196 6.16 -4.98 24.58
N SER A 197 5.23 -5.74 24.00
CA SER A 197 5.46 -7.15 23.69
C SER A 197 6.52 -7.36 22.61
N TRP A 198 6.60 -6.48 21.61
CA TRP A 198 7.66 -6.49 20.59
C TRP A 198 9.04 -6.31 21.22
N ILE A 199 9.21 -5.30 22.07
CA ILE A 199 10.48 -5.01 22.74
C ILE A 199 10.94 -6.17 23.62
N LYS A 200 9.99 -6.89 24.23
CA LYS A 200 10.28 -8.07 25.06
C LYS A 200 10.52 -9.36 24.25
N GLY A 201 10.37 -9.33 22.92
CA GLY A 201 10.47 -10.52 22.08
C GLY A 201 9.31 -11.51 22.26
N GLU A 202 8.15 -11.04 22.74
CA GLU A 202 6.98 -11.88 23.05
C GLU A 202 6.05 -12.10 21.84
N ILE A 203 6.37 -11.51 20.68
CA ILE A 203 5.55 -11.66 19.47
C ILE A 203 6.02 -12.89 18.68
N PRO A 204 5.17 -13.93 18.51
CA PRO A 204 5.53 -15.12 17.74
C PRO A 204 5.83 -14.79 16.28
N LYS A 205 6.76 -15.53 15.67
CA LYS A 205 7.18 -15.30 14.27
C LYS A 205 6.03 -15.45 13.28
N GLU A 206 5.15 -16.44 13.50
CA GLU A 206 3.97 -16.70 12.66
C GLU A 206 2.98 -15.53 12.69
N ARG A 207 2.95 -14.78 13.81
CA ARG A 207 2.13 -13.57 13.94
C ARG A 207 2.74 -12.42 13.16
N LEU A 208 4.06 -12.31 13.13
CA LEU A 208 4.78 -11.29 12.35
C LEU A 208 4.51 -11.45 10.84
N GLU A 209 4.52 -12.70 10.34
CA GLU A 209 4.30 -12.97 8.91
C GLU A 209 2.94 -12.48 8.39
N LYS A 210 1.94 -12.38 9.27
CA LYS A 210 0.57 -11.94 8.94
C LYS A 210 0.26 -10.52 9.41
N ALA A 211 1.16 -9.89 10.17
CA ALA A 211 0.91 -8.60 10.78
C ALA A 211 0.99 -7.47 9.76
N VAL A 212 0.08 -6.50 9.86
CA VAL A 212 0.11 -5.28 9.03
C VAL A 212 1.43 -4.52 9.24
N TYR A 213 1.86 -4.38 10.50
CA TYR A 213 3.09 -3.68 10.90
C TYR A 213 4.40 -4.32 10.46
N ALA A 214 4.35 -5.49 9.82
CA ALA A 214 5.52 -6.19 9.29
C ALA A 214 5.54 -6.20 7.76
N ARG A 215 4.49 -5.68 7.10
CA ARG A 215 4.37 -5.72 5.64
C ARG A 215 5.46 -4.92 4.94
N SER A 216 5.93 -3.81 5.52
CA SER A 216 6.99 -2.97 4.94
C SER A 216 8.40 -3.52 5.13
N TRP A 217 8.63 -4.44 6.08
CA TRP A 217 9.99 -4.76 6.53
C TRP A 217 10.87 -5.39 5.47
N LYS A 218 10.29 -6.03 4.46
CA LYS A 218 11.00 -6.60 3.30
C LYS A 218 11.02 -5.67 2.09
N TRP A 219 10.68 -4.40 2.24
CA TRP A 219 10.58 -3.45 1.13
C TRP A 219 11.37 -2.17 1.42
N GLN A 220 12.30 -2.18 2.37
CA GLN A 220 12.95 -0.98 2.87
C GLN A 220 13.79 -0.29 1.79
N GLU A 221 14.50 -1.05 0.95
CA GLU A 221 15.23 -0.44 -0.18
C GLU A 221 14.27 0.11 -1.24
N ALA A 222 13.20 -0.62 -1.56
CA ALA A 222 12.17 -0.16 -2.51
C ALA A 222 11.44 1.11 -2.01
N ILE A 223 11.14 1.20 -0.72
CA ILE A 223 10.52 2.38 -0.09
C ILE A 223 11.48 3.57 -0.15
N LYS A 224 12.77 3.35 0.12
CA LYS A 224 13.80 4.38 0.02
C LYS A 224 13.97 4.90 -1.41
N LEU A 225 13.88 4.03 -2.40
CA LEU A 225 13.86 4.41 -3.82
C LEU A 225 12.60 5.22 -4.16
N ALA A 226 11.43 4.78 -3.71
CA ALA A 226 10.16 5.47 -3.96
C ALA A 226 10.12 6.88 -3.35
N LEU A 227 10.76 7.08 -2.19
CA LEU A 227 10.95 8.42 -1.61
C LEU A 227 11.76 9.36 -2.50
N ASN A 228 12.55 8.82 -3.43
CA ASN A 228 13.39 9.55 -4.37
C ASN A 228 12.93 9.40 -5.83
N ASP A 229 11.62 9.23 -6.04
CA ASP A 229 10.96 9.14 -7.36
C ASP A 229 11.12 7.81 -8.12
N ASP A 230 11.89 6.86 -7.60
CA ASP A 230 12.13 5.58 -8.27
C ASP A 230 11.22 4.48 -7.70
N VAL A 231 10.16 4.12 -8.43
CA VAL A 231 9.25 3.03 -8.02
C VAL A 231 9.73 1.72 -8.64
N ILE A 232 10.48 0.96 -7.85
CA ILE A 232 11.05 -0.34 -8.22
C ILE A 232 10.59 -1.39 -7.23
N ALA A 233 9.86 -2.40 -7.72
CA ALA A 233 9.31 -3.46 -6.88
C ALA A 233 10.26 -4.65 -6.77
N ILE A 234 11.26 -4.53 -5.89
CA ILE A 234 12.10 -5.65 -5.48
C ILE A 234 12.07 -5.72 -3.94
N PRO A 235 11.61 -6.85 -3.35
CA PRO A 235 11.71 -7.02 -1.92
C PRO A 235 13.16 -7.27 -1.49
N ASP A 236 13.53 -6.80 -0.31
CA ASP A 236 14.81 -7.03 0.31
C ASP A 236 15.05 -8.53 0.48
N GLY A 237 16.26 -8.99 0.13
CA GLY A 237 16.61 -10.42 0.22
C GLY A 237 15.98 -11.31 -0.85
N CYS A 238 15.48 -10.74 -1.96
CA CYS A 238 15.01 -11.50 -3.11
C CYS A 238 16.05 -12.54 -3.58
N GLN A 239 15.66 -13.83 -3.59
CA GLN A 239 16.54 -14.94 -3.97
C GLN A 239 16.40 -15.25 -5.46
N GLY A 240 17.53 -15.45 -6.16
CA GLY A 240 17.57 -15.75 -7.59
C GLY A 240 17.76 -14.52 -8.47
N THR A 241 17.38 -14.62 -9.76
CA THR A 241 17.46 -13.49 -10.70
C THR A 241 16.18 -12.67 -10.59
N CYS A 242 16.17 -11.62 -9.78
CA CYS A 242 15.02 -10.73 -9.67
C CYS A 242 15.13 -9.60 -10.69
N ARG A 243 14.05 -9.34 -11.42
CA ARG A 243 14.01 -8.28 -12.44
C ARG A 243 13.20 -7.10 -11.91
N ALA A 244 13.85 -5.94 -11.88
CA ALA A 244 13.20 -4.65 -11.69
C ALA A 244 12.52 -4.25 -13.00
N ASP A 245 11.20 -4.14 -13.00
CA ASP A 245 10.48 -3.38 -14.01
C ASP A 245 10.05 -2.04 -13.39
N PRO A 246 10.79 -0.94 -13.65
CA PRO A 246 10.49 0.35 -13.06
C PRO A 246 9.17 0.90 -13.60
N GLU A 247 8.40 1.57 -12.73
CA GLU A 247 7.19 2.25 -13.16
C GLU A 247 7.57 3.57 -13.85
N LEU A 248 7.18 3.75 -15.13
CA LEU A 248 7.75 4.81 -15.98
C LEU A 248 7.05 6.18 -15.86
N GLN A 249 5.97 6.30 -15.08
CA GLN A 249 5.15 7.53 -14.99
C GLN A 249 5.15 8.21 -13.61
N VAL A 250 6.09 7.91 -12.72
CA VAL A 250 6.07 8.42 -11.33
C VAL A 250 6.22 9.94 -11.22
N LYS A 251 6.89 10.59 -12.19
CA LYS A 251 7.14 12.05 -12.14
C LYS A 251 5.87 12.91 -12.19
N THR A 252 4.77 12.37 -12.74
CA THR A 252 3.47 13.05 -12.77
C THR A 252 2.65 12.80 -11.51
N TRP A 253 3.07 11.86 -10.66
CA TRP A 253 2.43 11.55 -9.38
C TRP A 253 2.98 12.49 -8.32
N LYS A 254 2.47 13.70 -8.32
CA LYS A 254 2.72 14.66 -7.24
C LYS A 254 1.38 14.96 -6.60
N PHE A 255 1.34 14.94 -5.28
CA PHE A 255 0.20 15.51 -4.56
C PHE A 255 0.05 16.97 -4.98
N ASP A 256 -1.17 17.34 -5.37
CA ASP A 256 -1.53 18.72 -5.68
C ASP A 256 -2.20 19.33 -4.44
N PRO A 257 -1.56 20.28 -3.74
CA PRO A 257 -2.13 20.91 -2.56
C PRO A 257 -3.41 21.70 -2.85
N SER A 258 -3.72 21.99 -4.12
CA SER A 258 -4.98 22.63 -4.52
C SER A 258 -6.17 21.67 -4.48
N LEU A 259 -5.94 20.36 -4.39
CA LEU A 259 -6.96 19.33 -4.16
C LEU A 259 -7.45 19.28 -2.70
N LYS A 260 -7.00 20.20 -1.83
CA LYS A 260 -7.66 20.43 -0.55
C LYS A 260 -9.13 20.74 -0.85
N LEU A 261 -10.02 19.80 -0.53
CA LEU A 261 -11.44 20.08 -0.53
C LEU A 261 -11.67 21.18 0.50
N SER A 262 -11.95 22.38 0.03
CA SER A 262 -12.33 23.51 0.87
C SER A 262 -13.62 23.14 1.60
N LEU A 263 -13.59 23.27 2.93
CA LEU A 263 -14.77 23.24 3.79
C LEU A 263 -15.85 24.21 3.29
#